data_AF-A0A940M4A5-F1
#
_entry.id   AF-A0A940M4A5-F1
#
_cell.length_a   1.000
_cell.length_b   1.000
_cell.length_c   1.000
_cell.angle_alpha   90.00
_cell.angle_beta   90.00
_cell.angle_gamma   90.00
#
_symmetry.space_group_name_H-M   'P 1'
#
loop_
_entity.id
_entity.type
_entity.pdbx_description
1 polymer ?
#
loop_
_entity_poly.entity_id
_entity_poly.type
_entity_poly.pdbx_seq_one_letter_code
_entity_poly.pdbx_strand_id
1 'polypeptide(L)' 'MNILLLLIPISLVLLGIAIAAFVWAVKRGQFDDLDTPALDILEDDDRPAPPPAPAPREPRGS' A
#
# COMPACT_ATOMS: atom_id res chain seq x y z
N MET A 1 13.08 0.09 45.87
CA MET A 1 12.59 1.34 45.25
C MET A 1 13.66 1.98 44.35
N ASN A 2 14.29 1.21 43.45
CA ASN A 2 15.37 1.71 42.57
C ASN A 2 15.08 1.44 41.08
N ILE A 3 14.27 0.41 40.81
CA ILE A 3 13.89 0.02 39.45
C ILE A 3 13.08 1.09 38.73
N LEU A 4 12.28 1.90 39.46
CA LEU A 4 11.52 3.00 38.86
C LEU A 4 12.43 4.05 38.23
N LEU A 5 13.58 4.34 38.85
CA LEU A 5 14.57 5.27 38.31
C LEU A 5 15.22 4.76 37.01
N LEU A 6 15.25 3.44 36.80
CA LEU A 6 15.70 2.81 35.56
C LEU A 6 14.58 2.73 34.52
N LEU A 7 13.35 2.42 34.94
CA LEU A 7 12.21 2.22 34.04
C LEU A 7 11.70 3.52 33.43
N ILE A 8 11.75 4.64 34.16
CA ILE A 8 11.33 5.95 33.66
C ILE A 8 12.14 6.39 32.42
N PRO A 9 13.49 6.41 32.44
CA PRO A 9 14.25 6.80 31.25
C PRO A 9 14.10 5.79 30.11
N ILE A 10 14.03 4.48 30.42
CA ILE A 10 13.80 3.44 29.40
C ILE A 10 12.45 3.66 28.70
N SER A 11 11.38 3.91 29.45
CA SER A 11 10.06 4.13 28.86
C SER A 11 10.00 5.41 28.03
N LEU A 12 10.67 6.48 28.46
CA LEU A 12 10.79 7.72 27.69
C LEU A 12 11.54 7.51 26.37
N VAL A 13 12.63 6.73 26.38
CA VAL A 13 13.36 6.37 25.16
C VAL A 13 12.49 5.54 24.22
N LEU A 14 11.81 4.51 24.73
CA LEU A 14 10.91 3.67 23.93
C LEU A 14 9.75 4.49 23.34
N LEU A 15 9.16 5.39 24.12
CA LEU A 15 8.12 6.31 23.64
C LEU A 15 8.66 7.24 22.55
N GLY A 16 9.86 7.80 22.73
CA GLY A 16 10.51 8.63 21.72
C GLY A 16 10.77 7.88 20.41
N ILE A 17 11.24 6.63 20.50
CA ILE A 17 11.43 5.75 19.33
C ILE A 17 10.09 5.48 18.63
N ALA A 18 9.04 5.16 19.38
CA ALA A 18 7.72 4.88 18.83
C ALA A 18 7.16 6.11 18.08
N ILE A 19 7.27 7.31 18.67
CA ILE A 19 6.84 8.56 18.03
C ILE A 19 7.66 8.84 16.77
N ALA A 20 8.99 8.66 16.81
CA ALA A 20 9.85 8.88 15.65
C ALA A 20 9.51 7.91 14.50
N ALA A 21 9.29 6.63 14.81
CA ALA A 21 8.88 5.62 13.83
C ALA A 21 7.51 5.95 13.23
N PHE A 22 6.55 6.38 14.05
CA PHE A 22 5.23 6.80 13.60
C PHE A 22 5.30 8.00 12.65
N VAL A 23 6.04 9.06 13.02
CA VAL A 23 6.23 10.25 12.17
C VAL A 23 6.94 9.89 10.86
N TRP A 24 7.93 8.99 10.91
CA TRP A 24 8.59 8.49 9.71
C TRP A 24 7.63 7.75 8.78
N ALA A 25 6.80 6.85 9.32
CA ALA A 25 5.83 6.09 8.54
C ALA A 25 4.78 7.00 7.87
N VAL A 26 4.26 7.99 8.60
CA VAL A 26 3.33 9.00 8.05
C VAL A 26 3.99 9.79 6.92
N LYS A 27 5.23 10.26 7.11
CA LYS A 27 5.97 11.01 6.08
C LYS A 27 6.32 10.17 4.84
N ARG A 28 6.40 8.85 4.99
CA ARG A 28 6.70 7.92 3.89
C ARG A 28 5.47 7.62 3.02
N GLY A 29 4.30 8.17 3.33
CA GLY A 29 3.09 7.94 2.52
C GLY A 29 2.56 6.52 2.63
N GLN A 30 2.90 5.77 3.70
CA GLN A 30 2.37 4.42 3.97
C GLN A 30 0.83 4.36 3.96
N PHE A 31 0.19 5.50 4.20
CA PHE A 31 -1.26 5.62 4.26
C PHE A 31 -1.90 6.04 2.92
N ASP A 32 -1.13 6.54 1.94
CA ASP A 32 -1.66 6.91 0.62
C ASP A 32 -2.06 5.69 -0.21
N ASP A 33 -1.47 4.52 0.07
CA ASP A 33 -1.74 3.28 -0.67
C ASP A 33 -2.99 2.51 -0.17
N LEU A 34 -3.65 3.01 0.88
CA LEU A 34 -4.91 2.44 1.40
C LEU A 34 -6.14 3.00 0.68
N ASP A 35 -6.01 4.10 -0.06
CA ASP A 35 -7.12 4.80 -0.69
C ASP A 35 -7.46 4.26 -2.10
N THR A 36 -6.62 3.39 -2.68
CA THR A 36 -6.68 3.08 -4.13
C THR A 36 -7.46 1.81 -4.55
N PRO A 37 -7.61 0.72 -3.79
CA PRO A 37 -8.26 -0.49 -4.32
C PRO A 37 -9.80 -0.49 -4.29
N ALA A 38 -10.44 0.45 -3.60
CA ALA A 38 -11.90 0.44 -3.43
C ALA A 38 -12.67 1.02 -4.64
N LEU A 39 -12.02 1.85 -5.47
CA LEU A 39 -12.64 2.47 -6.65
C LEU A 39 -12.49 1.60 -7.91
N ASP A 40 -11.40 0.84 -8.01
CA ASP A 40 -11.11 0.01 -9.18
C ASP A 40 -12.15 -1.12 -9.36
N ILE A 41 -12.72 -1.64 -8.25
CA ILE A 41 -13.75 -2.70 -8.29
C ILE A 41 -15.11 -2.22 -8.78
N LEU A 42 -15.41 -0.93 -8.69
CA LEU A 42 -16.68 -0.35 -9.14
C LEU A 42 -16.60 0.19 -10.58
N GLU A 43 -15.39 0.45 -11.10
CA GLU A 43 -15.18 1.01 -12.44
C GLU A 43 -14.92 -0.06 -13.52
N ASP A 44 -14.70 -1.33 -13.15
CA ASP A 44 -14.35 -2.41 -14.09
C ASP A 44 -15.57 -3.10 -14.74
N ASP A 45 -16.79 -2.84 -14.28
CA ASP A 45 -18.03 -3.45 -14.84
C ASP A 45 -18.58 -2.69 -16.07
N ASP A 46 -18.09 -1.46 -16.32
CA ASP A 46 -18.59 -0.59 -17.39
C ASP A 46 -17.66 -0.49 -18.62
N ARG A 47 -16.54 -1.22 -18.65
CA ARG A 47 -15.62 -1.20 -19.81
C ARG A 47 -15.99 -2.29 -20.82
N PRO A 48 -16.39 -1.93 -22.06
CA PRO A 48 -16.60 -2.91 -23.12
C PRO A 48 -15.29 -3.66 -23.36
N ALA A 49 -15.32 -4.99 -23.32
CA ALA A 49 -14.17 -5.81 -23.68
C ALA A 49 -13.60 -5.36 -25.04
N PRO A 50 -12.27 -5.19 -25.16
CA PRO A 50 -11.65 -4.84 -26.43
C PRO A 50 -12.10 -5.81 -27.53
N PRO A 51 -12.48 -5.32 -28.73
CA PRO A 51 -12.88 -6.19 -29.83
C PRO A 51 -11.81 -7.27 -30.05
N PRO A 52 -12.20 -8.55 -30.22
CA PRO A 52 -11.25 -9.62 -30.44
C PRO A 52 -10.32 -9.24 -31.60
N ALA A 53 -9.02 -9.26 -31.34
CA ALA A 53 -8.01 -8.94 -32.34
C ALA A 53 -8.24 -9.80 -33.58
N PRO A 54 -8.17 -9.23 -34.80
CA PRO A 54 -8.41 -9.99 -36.02
C PRO A 54 -7.46 -11.17 -36.06
N ALA A 55 -8.03 -12.39 -36.09
CA ALA A 55 -7.29 -13.63 -36.15
C ALA A 55 -6.26 -13.56 -37.29
N PRO A 56 -5.00 -13.96 -37.06
CA PRO A 56 -4.01 -14.05 -38.12
C PRO A 56 -4.60 -14.84 -39.29
N ARG A 57 -4.76 -14.19 -40.45
CA ARG A 57 -5.20 -14.88 -41.66
C ARG A 57 -4.08 -15.81 -42.06
N GLU A 58 -4.23 -17.08 -41.67
CA GLU A 58 -3.35 -18.15 -42.09
C GLU A 58 -3.33 -18.16 -43.63
N PRO A 59 -2.16 -17.98 -44.26
CA PRO A 59 -2.07 -17.93 -45.71
C PRO A 59 -2.42 -19.32 -46.23
N ARG A 60 -3.56 -19.42 -46.91
CA ARG A 60 -4.05 -20.63 -47.52
C ARG A 60 -3.00 -21.11 -48.52
N GLY A 61 -2.26 -22.15 -48.14
CA GLY A 61 -1.24 -22.82 -48.94
C GLY A 61 -1.85 -23.30 -50.25
N SER A 62 -1.09 -23.09 -51.32
CA SER A 62 -1.37 -23.48 -52.71
C SER A 62 -0.91 -24.91 -52.97
#